data_AF-A0A835ABJ4-F1
#
_entry.id   AF-A0A835ABJ4-F1
#
_cell.length_a   1.000
_cell.length_b   1.000
_cell.length_c   1.000
_cell.angle_alpha   90.00
_cell.angle_beta   90.00
_cell.angle_gamma   90.00
#
_symmetry.space_group_name_H-M   'P 1'
#
loop_
_entity.id
_entity.type
_entity.pdbx_description
1 polymer ?
#
loop_
_entity_poly.entity_id
_entity_poly.type
_entity_poly.pdbx_seq_one_letter_code
_entity_poly.pdbx_strand_id
1 'polypeptide(L)'
;MVGLEVAEATTASNNDTDGFVMSSYLSVLGMLIDREEDVQELRGRGIQCSHLSNAQTLSFFKVLVQDLRLGFNYFAIVQGIDAYIRTRLVRIAVHKFLYNNFKLIAAVLSIASVLVGIFKMLYSVKK
;
A
#
# COMPACT_ATOMS: atom_id res chain seq x y z
N MET A 1 17.69 23.75 -3.62
CA MET A 1 16.59 23.18 -2.82
C MET A 1 15.57 24.21 -2.33
N VAL A 2 16.00 25.40 -1.87
CA VAL A 2 15.11 26.47 -1.34
C VAL A 2 13.89 26.78 -2.23
N GLY A 3 14.03 26.75 -3.56
CA GLY A 3 12.91 27.04 -4.47
C GLY A 3 11.75 26.04 -4.40
N LEU A 4 12.02 24.75 -4.15
CA LEU A 4 10.98 23.71 -4.03
C LEU A 4 10.25 23.83 -2.70
N GLU A 5 11.00 24.02 -1.61
CA GLU A 5 10.42 24.25 -0.27
C GLU A 5 9.54 25.51 -0.25
N VAL A 6 9.98 26.59 -0.92
CA VAL A 6 9.20 27.82 -1.04
C VAL A 6 7.92 27.61 -1.87
N ALA A 7 8.00 26.85 -2.97
CA ALA A 7 6.84 26.52 -3.80
C ALA A 7 5.83 25.62 -3.07
N GLU A 8 6.32 24.67 -2.27
CA GLU A 8 5.50 23.81 -1.42
C GLU A 8 4.82 24.62 -0.31
N ALA A 9 5.56 25.49 0.37
CA ALA A 9 5.02 26.37 1.41
C ALA A 9 3.95 27.34 0.87
N THR A 10 4.03 27.75 -0.40
CA THR A 10 3.00 28.61 -1.03
C THR A 10 1.77 27.84 -1.54
N THR A 11 1.89 26.52 -1.74
CA THR A 11 0.80 25.67 -2.25
C THR A 11 0.16 24.78 -1.19
N ALA A 12 0.74 24.73 0.01
CA ALA A 12 0.20 24.05 1.18
C ALA A 12 -1.18 24.61 1.55
N SER A 13 -2.23 23.85 1.21
CA SER A 13 -3.58 24.10 1.74
C SER A 13 -3.55 23.89 3.27
N ASN A 14 -4.16 24.79 4.03
CA ASN A 14 -4.20 24.83 5.51
C ASN A 14 -4.78 23.57 6.21
N ASN A 15 -5.01 22.48 5.49
CA ASN A 15 -5.56 21.24 6.02
C ASN A 15 -4.43 20.24 6.33
N ASP A 16 -3.97 20.25 7.58
CA ASP A 16 -3.34 19.17 8.38
C ASP A 16 -2.23 18.30 7.76
N THR A 17 -1.64 18.72 6.65
CA THR A 17 -0.47 18.09 6.05
C THR A 17 0.68 19.08 6.15
N ASP A 18 1.87 18.59 6.50
CA ASP A 18 3.06 19.38 6.84
C ASP A 18 3.62 20.28 5.71
N GLY A 19 2.85 20.52 4.64
CA GLY A 19 3.22 21.31 3.47
C GLY A 19 4.14 20.58 2.50
N PHE A 20 4.72 19.44 2.89
CA PHE A 20 5.79 18.74 2.17
C PHE A 20 5.26 17.64 1.24
N VAL A 21 4.16 17.90 0.52
CA VAL A 21 3.49 16.88 -0.31
C VAL A 21 4.36 16.47 -1.51
N MET A 22 4.97 17.44 -2.19
CA MET A 22 5.79 17.16 -3.38
C MET A 22 7.11 16.49 -3.00
N SER A 23 7.78 16.95 -1.93
CA SER A 23 9.00 16.33 -1.42
C SER A 23 8.72 14.89 -0.99
N SER A 24 7.61 14.64 -0.29
CA SER A 24 7.22 13.30 0.13
C SER A 24 7.00 12.36 -1.05
N TYR A 25 6.34 12.84 -2.11
CA TYR A 25 6.16 12.06 -3.33
C TYR A 25 7.49 11.77 -4.04
N LEU A 26 8.35 12.78 -4.17
CA LEU A 26 9.68 12.63 -4.77
C LEU A 26 10.59 11.69 -3.95
N SER A 27 10.49 11.71 -2.62
CA SER A 27 11.20 10.78 -1.74
C SER A 27 10.69 9.34 -1.91
N VAL A 28 9.38 9.14 -2.10
CA VAL A 28 8.83 7.80 -2.43
C VAL A 28 9.32 7.32 -3.80
N LEU A 29 9.32 8.18 -4.82
CA LEU A 29 9.88 7.83 -6.13
C LEU A 29 11.37 7.49 -6.04
N GLY A 30 12.12 8.28 -5.28
CA GLY A 30 13.54 8.04 -5.02
C GLY A 30 13.80 6.72 -4.30
N MET A 31 12.93 6.32 -3.37
CA MET A 31 13.01 5.01 -2.70
C MET A 31 12.86 3.84 -3.67
N LEU A 32 12.12 4.01 -4.77
CA LEU A 32 11.89 2.97 -5.78
C LEU A 32 13.03 2.86 -6.81
N ILE A 33 14.01 3.77 -6.79
CA ILE A 33 15.10 3.85 -7.78
C ILE A 33 16.44 3.58 -7.10
N ASP A 34 16.96 2.37 -7.23
CA ASP A 34 18.33 2.04 -6.82
C ASP A 34 19.30 1.98 -8.01
N ARG A 35 18.81 1.50 -9.15
CA ARG A 35 19.59 1.23 -10.37
C ARG A 35 18.89 1.78 -11.63
N GLU A 36 19.56 1.75 -12.78
CA GLU A 36 18.98 2.25 -14.04
C GLU A 36 17.81 1.38 -14.52
N GLU A 37 17.83 0.09 -14.19
CA GLU A 37 16.77 -0.86 -14.51
C GLU A 37 15.46 -0.49 -13.82
N ASP A 38 15.53 0.02 -12.59
CA ASP A 38 14.34 0.45 -11.84
C ASP A 38 13.69 1.66 -12.53
N VAL A 39 14.49 2.60 -13.04
CA VAL A 39 14.02 3.73 -13.85
C VAL A 39 13.33 3.24 -15.12
N GLN A 40 13.93 2.24 -15.79
CA GLN A 40 13.35 1.65 -16.99
C GLN A 40 12.01 0.96 -16.69
N GLU A 41 11.91 0.25 -15.57
CA GLU A 41 10.67 -0.39 -15.13
C GLU A 41 9.58 0.64 -14.80
N LEU A 42 9.91 1.69 -14.04
CA LEU A 42 8.98 2.76 -13.70
C LEU A 42 8.46 3.48 -14.96
N ARG A 43 9.31 3.68 -15.96
CA ARG A 43 8.93 4.25 -17.26
C ARG A 43 8.02 3.29 -18.05
N GLY A 44 8.35 2.00 -18.08
CA GLY A 44 7.53 0.98 -18.73
C GLY A 44 6.12 0.86 -18.11
N ARG A 45 5.98 1.19 -16.83
CA ARG A 45 4.70 1.23 -16.11
C ARG A 45 3.99 2.59 -16.17
N GLY A 46 4.58 3.59 -16.85
CA GLY A 46 4.02 4.94 -16.95
C GLY A 46 4.04 5.74 -15.64
N ILE A 47 4.80 5.30 -14.64
CA ILE A 47 4.94 5.99 -13.34
C ILE A 47 5.89 7.19 -13.49
N GLN A 48 6.87 7.08 -14.37
CA GLN A 48 7.85 8.13 -14.62
C GLN A 48 7.86 8.56 -16.08
N CYS A 49 7.69 9.87 -16.30
CA CYS A 49 7.74 10.51 -17.61
C CYS A 49 8.79 11.62 -17.59
N SER A 50 9.96 11.38 -18.19
CA SER A 50 11.03 12.37 -18.30
C SER A 50 11.76 12.26 -19.63
N HIS A 51 12.25 13.38 -20.15
CA HIS A 51 13.16 13.40 -21.31
C HIS A 51 14.59 12.98 -20.98
N LEU A 52 14.93 12.82 -19.70
CA LEU A 52 16.24 12.35 -19.25
C LEU A 52 16.46 10.87 -19.62
N SER A 53 17.72 10.50 -19.87
CA SER A 53 18.11 9.08 -19.96
C SER A 53 17.92 8.37 -18.61
N ASN A 54 17.94 7.04 -18.59
CA ASN A 54 17.82 6.27 -17.35
C ASN A 54 18.96 6.62 -16.38
N ALA A 55 20.20 6.67 -16.87
CA ALA A 55 21.38 7.11 -16.13
C ALA A 55 21.23 8.52 -15.53
N GLN A 56 20.77 9.49 -16.35
CA GLN A 56 20.57 10.87 -15.89
C GLN A 56 19.49 10.97 -14.82
N THR A 57 18.41 10.21 -14.99
CA THR A 57 17.30 10.14 -14.04
C THR A 57 17.75 9.54 -12.71
N LEU A 58 18.48 8.43 -12.75
CA LEU A 58 19.07 7.80 -11.56
C LEU A 58 19.98 8.79 -10.82
N SER A 59 20.90 9.44 -11.56
CA SER A 59 21.81 10.43 -10.98
C SER A 59 21.05 11.60 -10.35
N PHE A 60 20.01 12.10 -11.01
CA PHE A 60 19.14 13.15 -10.48
C PHE A 60 18.51 12.74 -9.14
N PHE A 61 17.90 11.55 -9.06
CA PHE A 61 17.27 11.09 -7.82
C PHE A 61 18.28 10.78 -6.70
N LYS A 62 19.47 10.25 -7.02
CA LYS A 62 20.52 10.01 -6.01
C LYS A 62 21.00 11.30 -5.35
N VAL A 63 21.02 12.42 -6.08
CA VAL A 63 21.33 13.74 -5.52
C VAL A 63 20.11 14.33 -4.82
N LEU A 64 18.93 14.31 -5.47
CA LEU A 64 17.71 14.91 -4.97
C LEU A 64 17.30 14.36 -3.60
N VAL A 65 17.28 13.03 -3.45
CA VAL A 65 16.77 12.37 -2.23
C VAL A 65 17.63 12.65 -1.00
N GLN A 66 18.92 12.97 -1.18
CA GLN A 66 19.80 13.31 -0.06
C GLN A 66 19.38 14.61 0.63
N ASP A 67 18.82 15.54 -0.15
CA ASP A 67 18.46 16.85 0.36
C ASP A 67 16.96 16.93 0.73
N LEU A 68 16.09 16.08 0.16
CA LEU A 68 14.65 16.12 0.44
C LEU A 68 14.32 15.78 1.91
N ARG A 69 13.55 16.66 2.54
CA ARG A 69 12.99 16.41 3.87
C ARG A 69 11.87 15.38 3.80
N LEU A 70 11.96 14.35 4.64
CA LEU A 70 10.91 13.36 4.82
C LEU A 70 9.80 13.90 5.72
N GLY A 71 8.65 14.18 5.12
CA GLY A 71 7.46 14.66 5.81
C GLY A 71 6.54 13.55 6.31
N PHE A 72 5.50 13.92 7.06
CA PHE A 72 4.41 13.04 7.48
C PHE A 72 3.80 12.29 6.29
N ASN A 73 3.61 12.99 5.16
CA ASN A 73 3.05 12.42 3.94
C ASN A 73 3.88 11.26 3.39
N TYR A 74 5.22 11.33 3.47
CA TYR A 74 6.10 10.25 3.05
C TYR A 74 5.79 8.97 3.85
N PHE A 75 5.76 9.06 5.18
CA PHE A 75 5.48 7.91 6.04
C PHE A 75 4.06 7.39 5.87
N ALA A 76 3.08 8.28 5.70
CA ALA A 76 1.69 7.89 5.43
C ALA A 76 1.56 7.09 4.12
N ILE A 77 2.26 7.52 3.05
CA ILE A 77 2.27 6.81 1.77
C ILE A 77 2.93 5.44 1.92
N VAL A 78 4.11 5.37 2.54
CA VAL A 78 4.84 4.09 2.75
C VAL A 78 3.98 3.12 3.57
N GLN A 79 3.37 3.60 4.66
CA GLN A 79 2.48 2.78 5.49
C GLN A 79 1.24 2.30 4.71
N GLY A 80 0.66 3.16 3.86
CA GLY A 80 -0.45 2.80 2.99
C GLY A 80 -0.09 1.70 1.98
N ILE A 81 1.11 1.79 1.38
CA ILE A 81 1.64 0.76 0.47
C ILE A 81 1.80 -0.58 1.20
N ASP A 82 2.43 -0.56 2.38
CA ASP A 82 2.63 -1.76 3.19
C ASP A 82 1.31 -2.41 3.60
N ALA A 83 0.34 -1.60 4.05
CA ALA A 83 -0.99 -2.08 4.40
C ALA A 83 -1.71 -2.69 3.20
N TYR A 84 -1.60 -2.09 2.01
CA TYR A 84 -2.17 -2.61 0.77
C TYR A 84 -1.56 -3.97 0.40
N ILE A 85 -0.22 -4.09 0.43
CA ILE A 85 0.48 -5.34 0.09
C ILE A 85 0.05 -6.45 1.05
N ARG A 86 0.09 -6.20 2.37
CA ARG A 86 -0.30 -7.18 3.39
C ARG A 86 -1.75 -7.61 3.23
N THR A 87 -2.67 -6.65 3.10
CA THR A 87 -4.10 -6.93 2.93
C THR A 87 -4.36 -7.74 1.66
N ARG A 88 -3.70 -7.40 0.54
CA ARG A 88 -3.83 -8.14 -0.71
C ARG A 88 -3.37 -9.59 -0.58
N LEU A 89 -2.23 -9.83 0.06
CA LEU A 89 -1.71 -11.18 0.29
C LEU A 89 -2.64 -12.01 1.17
N VAL A 90 -3.13 -11.45 2.28
CA VAL A 90 -4.09 -12.11 3.16
C VAL A 90 -5.38 -12.44 2.41
N ARG A 91 -5.92 -11.49 1.63
CA ARG A 91 -7.14 -11.71 0.84
C ARG A 91 -6.97 -12.85 -0.17
N ILE A 92 -5.83 -12.90 -0.86
CA ILE A 92 -5.52 -13.98 -1.81
C ILE A 92 -5.42 -15.33 -1.06
N ALA A 93 -4.74 -15.36 0.09
CA ALA A 93 -4.58 -16.58 0.88
C ALA A 93 -5.94 -17.10 1.41
N VAL A 94 -6.76 -16.21 1.97
CA VAL A 94 -8.12 -16.55 2.45
C VAL A 94 -8.98 -17.06 1.31
N HIS A 95 -8.99 -16.37 0.17
CA HIS A 95 -9.75 -16.80 -1.00
C HIS A 95 -9.30 -18.18 -1.49
N LYS A 96 -7.98 -18.41 -1.59
CA LYS A 96 -7.41 -19.72 -1.97
C LYS A 96 -7.79 -20.82 -0.98
N PHE A 97 -7.74 -20.53 0.32
CA PHE A 97 -8.13 -21.47 1.37
C PHE A 97 -9.60 -21.86 1.27
N LEU A 98 -10.50 -20.87 1.18
CA LEU A 98 -11.94 -21.09 1.05
C LEU A 98 -12.27 -21.88 -0.21
N TYR A 99 -11.67 -21.51 -1.34
CA TYR A 99 -11.91 -22.17 -2.62
C TYR A 99 -11.47 -23.65 -2.59
N ASN A 100 -10.26 -23.94 -2.11
CA ASN A 100 -9.74 -25.31 -2.07
C ASN A 100 -10.48 -26.21 -1.07
N ASN A 101 -11.01 -25.63 0.02
CA ASN A 101 -11.64 -26.39 1.11
C ASN A 101 -13.17 -26.24 1.16
N PHE A 102 -13.79 -25.66 0.12
CA PHE A 102 -15.22 -25.30 0.15
C PHE A 102 -16.13 -26.48 0.51
N LYS A 103 -15.86 -27.68 -0.04
CA LYS A 103 -16.64 -28.89 0.28
C LYS A 103 -16.56 -29.29 1.75
N LEU A 104 -15.37 -29.21 2.34
CA LEU A 104 -15.14 -29.53 3.75
C LEU A 104 -15.85 -28.49 4.63
N ILE A 105 -15.71 -27.20 4.29
CA ILE A 105 -16.38 -26.10 4.99
C ILE A 105 -17.90 -26.29 4.96
N ALA A 106 -18.48 -26.61 3.79
CA ALA A 106 -19.91 -26.88 3.66
C ALA A 106 -20.36 -28.07 4.50
N ALA A 107 -19.58 -29.16 4.54
CA ALA A 107 -19.87 -30.31 5.38
C ALA A 107 -19.86 -29.96 6.88
N VAL A 108 -18.84 -29.23 7.34
CA VAL A 108 -18.74 -28.79 8.75
C VAL A 108 -19.89 -27.86 9.12
N LEU A 109 -20.24 -26.90 8.26
CA LEU A 109 -21.38 -26.00 8.49
C LEU A 109 -22.70 -26.77 8.53
N SER A 110 -22.87 -27.78 7.68
CA SER A 110 -24.05 -28.67 7.70
C SER A 110 -24.18 -29.40 9.04
N ILE A 111 -23.10 -30.04 9.51
CA ILE A 111 -23.09 -30.73 10.81
C ILE A 111 -23.37 -29.75 11.96
N ALA A 112 -22.73 -28.59 11.96
CA ALA A 112 -22.94 -27.57 12.99
C ALA A 112 -24.40 -27.10 13.04
N SER A 113 -25.07 -26.94 11.88
CA SER A 113 -26.48 -26.54 11.83
C SER A 113 -27.41 -27.53 12.51
N VAL A 114 -27.16 -28.83 12.34
CA VAL A 114 -27.92 -29.91 12.99
C VAL A 114 -27.70 -29.87 14.50
N LEU A 115 -26.46 -29.76 14.95
CA LEU A 115 -26.12 -29.69 16.38
C LEU A 115 -26.81 -28.51 17.07
N VAL A 116 -26.80 -27.33 16.45
CA VAL A 116 -27.51 -26.15 16.98
C VAL A 116 -29.01 -26.42 17.16
N GLY A 117 -29.64 -27.11 16.20
CA GLY A 117 -31.05 -27.51 16.31
C GLY A 117 -31.33 -28.41 17.51
N ILE A 118 -30.48 -29.42 17.72
CA ILE A 118 -30.59 -30.35 18.86
C ILE A 118 -30.42 -29.62 20.19
N PHE A 119 -29.37 -28.79 20.33
CA PHE A 119 -29.15 -28.04 21.57
C PHE A 119 -30.30 -27.08 21.88
N LYS A 120 -30.86 -26.42 20.87
CA LYS A 120 -32.02 -25.55 21.03
C LYS A 120 -33.26 -26.31 21.51
N MET A 121 -33.50 -27.50 20.96
CA MET A 121 -34.61 -28.37 21.39
C MET A 121 -34.42 -28.82 22.84
N LEU A 122 -33.22 -29.28 23.22
CA LEU A 122 -32.90 -29.68 24.59
C LEU A 122 -33.05 -28.52 25.59
N TYR A 123 -32.60 -27.32 25.24
CA TYR A 123 -32.75 -26.14 26.11
C TYR A 123 -34.22 -25.73 26.26
N SER A 124 -35.01 -25.83 25.19
CA SER A 124 -36.44 -25.50 25.23
C SER A 124 -37.28 -26.50 26.02
N VAL A 125 -36.86 -27.77 26.10
CA VAL A 125 -37.52 -28.81 26.91
C VAL A 125 -37.21 -28.67 28.40
N LYS A 126 -36.11 -28.00 28.75
CA LYS A 126 -35.70 -27.75 30.14
C LYS A 126 -36.35 -26.50 30.77
N LYS A 127 -37.15 -25.75 29.98
CA LYS A 127 -37.93 -24.59 30.41
C LYS A 127 -39.39 -24.97 30.49
#